data_AF-A0A8K0CMD7-F1
#
_entry.id   AF-A0A8K0CMD7-F1
#
_cell.length_a   1.000
_cell.length_b   1.000
_cell.length_c   1.000
_cell.angle_alpha   90.00
_cell.angle_beta   90.00
_cell.angle_gamma   90.00
#
_symmetry.space_group_name_H-M   'P 1'
#
loop_
_entity.id
_entity.type
_entity.pdbx_description
1 polymer ?
#
loop_
_entity_poly.entity_id
_entity_poly.type
_entity_poly.pdbx_seq_one_letter_code
_entity_poly.pdbx_strand_id
1 'polypeptide(L)'
;MEIIENFNYSCNNTKNNEVQEILNKSVEKVHKPSSESSSTIALNLNISEITDSLFLCSATSVHTSTLQALGVTCVINAAVELPDTPLPKTTTTYFRVNIQDSSTENIKDYFDIASDLIHE
;
A
#
# COMPACT_ATOMS: atom_id res chain seq x y z
N MET A 1 -20.98 35.54 5.19
CA MET A 1 -19.83 34.86 5.81
C MET A 1 -19.87 33.43 5.30
N GLU A 2 -19.26 33.19 4.14
CA GLU A 2 -19.15 31.86 3.54
C GLU A 2 -17.78 31.80 2.87
N ILE A 3 -16.90 30.96 3.38
CA ILE A 3 -15.68 30.54 2.68
C ILE A 3 -15.95 29.10 2.27
N ILE A 4 -16.15 28.92 0.97
CA ILE A 4 -16.21 27.62 0.31
C ILE A 4 -14.75 27.28 -0.03
N GLU A 5 -14.14 26.35 0.70
CA GLU A 5 -12.84 25.81 0.29
C GLU A 5 -13.06 24.77 -0.82
N ASN A 6 -12.78 25.21 -2.05
CA ASN A 6 -12.66 24.36 -3.23
C ASN A 6 -11.43 23.46 -3.10
N PHE A 7 -11.60 22.23 -2.63
CA PHE A 7 -10.60 21.18 -2.82
C PHE A 7 -10.72 20.61 -4.24
N ASN A 8 -9.90 21.13 -5.14
CA ASN A 8 -9.69 20.57 -6.48
C ASN A 8 -8.93 19.24 -6.36
N TYR A 9 -9.63 18.11 -6.42
CA TYR A 9 -9.01 16.84 -6.77
C TYR A 9 -8.71 16.83 -8.26
N SER A 10 -7.48 17.20 -8.62
CA SER A 10 -6.95 17.01 -9.98
C SER A 10 -6.36 15.61 -10.11
N CYS A 11 -7.21 14.62 -10.42
CA CYS A 11 -6.73 13.37 -10.99
C CYS A 11 -6.68 13.54 -12.51
N ASN A 12 -5.49 13.91 -13.02
CA ASN A 12 -5.26 14.02 -14.46
C ASN A 12 -5.47 12.67 -15.14
N ASN A 13 -6.52 12.62 -15.95
CA ASN A 13 -6.81 11.61 -16.94
C ASN A 13 -5.68 11.59 -17.98
N THR A 14 -4.96 10.48 -18.12
CA THR A 14 -4.19 10.20 -19.34
C THR A 14 -4.71 8.91 -19.93
N LYS A 15 -5.62 9.07 -20.89
CA LYS A 15 -5.90 8.09 -21.96
C LYS A 15 -4.56 7.66 -22.56
N ASN A 16 -4.42 6.36 -22.86
CA ASN A 16 -3.71 5.75 -23.99
C ASN A 16 -3.52 4.24 -23.66
N ASN A 17 -4.54 3.42 -23.90
CA ASN A 17 -4.50 2.38 -24.94
C ASN A 17 -3.23 2.37 -25.82
N GLU A 18 -2.68 1.16 -26.04
CA GLU A 18 -1.59 0.75 -26.97
C GLU A 18 -0.21 0.42 -26.40
N VAL A 19 0.14 0.75 -25.14
CA VAL A 19 1.49 0.41 -24.59
C VAL A 19 1.53 -0.95 -23.88
N GLN A 20 0.37 -1.47 -23.43
CA GLN A 20 0.28 -2.72 -22.65
C GLN A 20 0.57 -3.99 -23.46
N GLU A 21 0.62 -3.93 -24.79
CA GLU A 21 0.86 -5.10 -25.63
C GLU A 21 2.34 -5.32 -25.98
N ILE A 22 3.16 -4.27 -25.89
CA ILE A 22 4.60 -4.34 -26.25
C ILE A 22 5.42 -4.99 -25.13
N LEU A 23 5.00 -4.83 -23.87
CA LEU A 23 5.71 -5.37 -22.70
C LEU A 23 5.59 -6.90 -22.53
N ASN A 24 4.57 -7.54 -23.12
CA ASN A 24 4.37 -8.98 -23.00
C ASN A 24 5.18 -9.83 -24.01
N LYS A 25 5.92 -9.20 -24.95
CA LYS A 25 6.53 -9.93 -26.08
C LYS A 25 8.02 -10.29 -25.92
N SER A 26 8.66 -10.00 -24.78
CA SER A 26 10.11 -10.25 -24.61
C SER A 26 10.50 -11.23 -23.49
N VAL A 27 9.56 -11.96 -22.90
CA VAL A 27 9.90 -13.05 -21.97
C VAL A 27 10.11 -14.34 -22.76
N GLU A 28 11.27 -14.50 -23.42
CA GLU A 28 11.93 -15.80 -23.65
C GLU A 28 13.38 -15.58 -24.11
N LYS A 29 14.36 -15.53 -23.18
CA LYS A 29 15.56 -16.39 -23.22
C LYS A 29 16.47 -16.23 -21.99
N VAL A 30 16.85 -17.40 -21.49
CA VAL A 30 17.76 -17.75 -20.39
C VAL A 30 19.19 -17.20 -20.55
N HIS A 31 19.75 -16.54 -19.52
CA HIS A 31 21.13 -16.76 -19.00
C HIS A 31 21.39 -16.02 -17.66
N LYS A 32 21.96 -16.73 -16.66
CA LYS A 32 22.67 -16.23 -15.45
C LYS A 32 24.19 -16.36 -15.76
N PRO A 33 25.18 -15.64 -15.18
CA PRO A 33 25.16 -14.95 -13.89
C PRO A 33 25.93 -13.59 -13.79
N SER A 34 25.88 -13.00 -12.59
CA SER A 34 26.80 -12.00 -12.00
C SER A 34 26.99 -10.67 -12.73
N SER A 35 26.38 -9.62 -12.19
CA SER A 35 27.04 -8.36 -11.81
C SER A 35 26.01 -7.45 -11.16
N GLU A 36 26.42 -6.83 -10.05
CA GLU A 36 25.69 -5.84 -9.28
C GLU A 36 24.93 -4.85 -10.19
N SER A 37 23.63 -5.03 -10.25
CA SER A 37 22.71 -3.99 -10.68
C SER A 37 21.55 -4.13 -9.72
N SER A 38 21.54 -3.24 -8.73
CA SER A 38 20.36 -2.98 -7.92
C SER A 38 19.30 -2.47 -8.90
N SER A 39 18.62 -3.40 -9.57
CA SER A 39 17.40 -3.12 -10.27
C SER A 39 16.36 -2.95 -9.18
N THR A 40 16.37 -1.77 -8.56
CA THR A 40 15.16 -1.18 -8.02
C THR A 40 14.17 -1.17 -9.17
N ILE A 41 13.42 -2.26 -9.29
CA ILE A 41 12.14 -2.26 -9.97
C ILE A 41 11.38 -1.21 -9.16
N ALA A 42 11.36 0.02 -9.68
CA ALA A 42 10.48 1.06 -9.20
C ALA A 42 9.07 0.59 -9.58
N LEU A 43 8.59 -0.42 -8.87
CA LEU A 43 7.19 -0.66 -8.75
C LEU A 43 6.68 0.66 -8.16
N ASN A 44 5.85 1.38 -8.91
CA ASN A 44 5.08 2.52 -8.40
C ASN A 44 4.08 2.01 -7.36
N LEU A 45 4.57 1.33 -6.35
CA LEU A 45 3.85 0.99 -5.14
C LEU A 45 3.82 2.31 -4.39
N ASN A 46 2.63 2.81 -4.12
CA ASN A 46 2.44 3.96 -3.25
C ASN A 46 2.72 3.50 -1.80
N ILE A 47 3.95 3.06 -1.54
CA ILE A 47 4.48 2.55 -0.27
C ILE A 47 5.64 3.46 0.11
N SER A 48 5.54 4.05 1.29
CA SER A 48 6.58 4.87 1.90
C SER A 48 7.05 4.18 3.16
N GLU A 49 8.35 3.93 3.24
CA GLU A 49 9.00 3.46 4.47
C GLU A 49 9.14 4.63 5.44
N ILE A 50 8.53 4.51 6.61
CA ILE A 50 8.59 5.52 7.68
C ILE A 50 9.75 5.22 8.63
N THR A 51 9.94 3.93 8.92
CA THR A 51 11.08 3.37 9.67
C THR A 51 11.44 2.00 9.09
N ASP A 52 12.57 1.42 9.50
CA ASP A 52 13.06 0.10 9.09
C ASP A 52 12.03 -1.05 9.23
N SER A 53 10.94 -0.86 9.99
CA SER A 53 9.88 -1.86 10.19
C SER A 53 8.46 -1.30 10.10
N LEU A 54 8.30 -0.07 9.60
CA LEU A 54 6.98 0.57 9.45
C LEU A 54 6.81 1.15 8.04
N PHE A 55 5.80 0.64 7.33
CA PHE A 55 5.47 1.06 5.98
C PHE A 55 4.08 1.68 5.94
N LEU A 56 3.96 2.86 5.32
CA LEU A 56 2.69 3.51 5.01
C LEU A 56 2.37 3.27 3.55
N CYS A 57 1.14 2.83 3.24
CA CYS A 57 0.76 2.62 1.85
C CYS A 57 -0.71 2.85 1.56
N SER A 58 -1.02 3.06 0.28
CA SER A 58 -2.40 3.02 -0.21
C SER A 58 -2.91 1.59 -0.26
N ALA A 59 -4.19 1.38 0.03
CA ALA A 59 -4.82 0.05 0.01
C ALA A 59 -4.64 -0.71 -1.34
N THR A 60 -4.51 0.02 -2.45
CA THR A 60 -4.28 -0.56 -3.79
C THR A 60 -2.89 -1.20 -3.95
N SER A 61 -1.94 -0.85 -3.08
CA SER A 61 -0.57 -1.37 -3.13
C SER A 61 -0.37 -2.59 -2.23
N VAL A 62 -1.40 -2.98 -1.46
CA VAL A 62 -1.34 -4.11 -0.54
C VAL A 62 -1.74 -5.41 -1.24
N HIS A 63 -0.73 -6.19 -1.60
CA HIS A 63 -0.89 -7.54 -2.13
C HIS A 63 -0.10 -8.54 -1.30
N THR A 64 -0.55 -9.79 -1.28
CA THR A 64 0.11 -10.88 -0.54
C THR A 64 1.60 -11.01 -0.91
N SER A 65 1.95 -10.82 -2.18
CA SER A 65 3.35 -10.83 -2.65
C SER A 65 4.18 -9.69 -2.07
N THR A 66 3.60 -8.50 -1.96
CA THR A 66 4.27 -7.31 -1.41
C THR A 66 4.48 -7.45 0.08
N LEU A 67 3.45 -7.89 0.81
CA LEU A 67 3.55 -8.17 2.25
C LEU A 67 4.63 -9.22 2.54
N GLN A 68 4.70 -10.28 1.73
CA GLN A 68 5.72 -11.32 1.88
C GLN A 68 7.12 -10.81 1.53
N ALA A 69 7.27 -10.01 0.47
CA ALA A 69 8.56 -9.46 0.06
C ALA A 69 9.13 -8.47 1.09
N LEU A 70 8.27 -7.67 1.73
CA LEU A 70 8.63 -6.76 2.80
C LEU A 70 8.73 -7.45 4.17
N GLY A 71 8.39 -8.73 4.28
CA GLY A 71 8.43 -9.47 5.54
C GLY A 71 7.42 -8.97 6.58
N VAL A 72 6.29 -8.40 6.14
CA VAL A 72 5.29 -7.79 7.03
C VAL A 72 4.59 -8.85 7.89
N THR A 73 4.66 -8.67 9.20
CA THR A 73 4.04 -9.53 10.23
C THR A 73 2.78 -8.92 10.84
N CYS A 74 2.55 -7.62 10.66
CA CYS A 74 1.40 -6.90 11.17
C CYS A 74 0.84 -5.95 10.11
N VAL A 75 -0.47 -5.96 9.92
CA VAL A 75 -1.18 -5.06 9.01
C VAL A 75 -2.24 -4.30 9.79
N ILE A 76 -2.10 -2.97 9.80
CA ILE A 76 -3.08 -2.05 10.33
C ILE A 76 -3.88 -1.46 9.15
N ASN A 77 -5.14 -1.86 9.01
CA ASN A 77 -6.04 -1.35 7.98
C ASN A 77 -6.90 -0.20 8.54
N ALA A 78 -6.67 1.02 8.04
CA ALA A 78 -7.46 2.20 8.38
C ALA A 78 -8.60 2.49 7.38
N ALA A 79 -8.78 1.65 6.35
CA ALA A 79 -9.85 1.75 5.37
C ALA A 79 -10.97 0.75 5.69
N VAL A 80 -12.02 1.23 6.37
CA VAL A 80 -13.18 0.42 6.77
C VAL A 80 -14.10 0.07 5.60
N GLU A 81 -14.10 0.91 4.57
CA GLU A 81 -14.91 0.80 3.36
C GLU A 81 -14.42 -0.31 2.41
N LEU A 82 -13.22 -0.81 2.64
CA LEU A 82 -12.59 -1.83 1.81
C LEU A 82 -12.72 -3.23 2.43
N PRO A 83 -12.87 -4.27 1.58
CA PRO A 83 -12.87 -5.65 2.04
C PRO A 83 -11.55 -6.00 2.74
N ASP A 84 -11.56 -7.07 3.53
CA ASP A 84 -10.34 -7.58 4.15
C ASP A 84 -9.24 -7.80 3.12
N THR A 85 -8.06 -7.27 3.45
CA THR A 85 -6.86 -7.50 2.67
C THR A 85 -6.61 -9.00 2.60
N PRO A 86 -6.39 -9.58 1.41
CA PRO A 86 -6.03 -10.99 1.31
C PRO A 86 -4.65 -11.22 1.95
N LEU A 87 -4.67 -11.69 3.20
CA LEU A 87 -3.45 -11.93 3.97
C LEU A 87 -2.71 -13.17 3.47
N PRO A 88 -1.38 -13.20 3.58
CA PRO A 88 -0.63 -14.44 3.43
C PRO A 88 -1.14 -15.49 4.41
N LYS A 89 -1.02 -16.78 4.07
CA LYS A 89 -1.45 -17.90 4.93
C LYS A 89 -0.69 -18.01 6.26
N THR A 90 0.34 -17.20 6.46
CA THR A 90 1.19 -17.16 7.66
C THR A 90 0.73 -16.07 8.63
N THR A 91 1.14 -16.21 9.88
CA THR A 91 0.83 -15.38 11.07
C THR A 91 1.05 -13.87 10.87
N THR A 92 0.20 -13.24 10.08
CA THR A 92 0.11 -11.79 9.96
C THR A 92 -1.01 -11.32 10.87
N THR A 93 -0.67 -10.61 11.93
CA THR A 93 -1.65 -9.93 12.79
C THR A 93 -2.40 -8.91 11.94
N TYR A 94 -3.72 -8.91 11.99
CA TYR A 94 -4.54 -7.96 11.25
C TYR A 94 -5.40 -7.15 12.21
N PHE A 95 -5.19 -5.85 12.19
CA PHE A 95 -5.97 -4.90 12.98
C PHE A 95 -6.69 -3.93 12.05
N ARG A 96 -8.02 -3.85 12.15
CA ARG A 96 -8.81 -2.87 11.41
C ARG A 96 -9.26 -1.75 12.36
N VAL A 97 -8.99 -0.51 11.98
CA VAL A 97 -9.61 0.67 12.56
C VAL A 97 -11.02 0.77 11.99
N ASN A 98 -12.04 0.46 12.78
CA ASN A 98 -13.43 0.35 12.32
C ASN A 98 -14.17 1.70 12.41
N ILE A 99 -13.63 2.72 11.74
CA ILE A 99 -14.22 4.05 11.64
C ILE A 99 -14.17 4.54 10.20
N GLN A 100 -15.12 5.39 9.81
CA GLN A 100 -15.12 6.04 8.50
C GLN A 100 -14.09 7.17 8.46
N ASP A 101 -13.53 7.43 7.28
CA ASP A 101 -12.76 8.64 7.01
C ASP A 101 -13.69 9.86 6.96
N SER A 102 -14.04 10.36 8.15
CA SER A 102 -14.92 11.51 8.31
C SER A 102 -14.50 12.34 9.52
N SER A 103 -14.83 13.63 9.48
CA SER A 103 -14.51 14.56 10.56
C SER A 103 -15.32 14.34 11.85
N THR A 104 -16.34 13.48 11.82
CA THR A 104 -17.23 13.22 12.96
C THR A 104 -16.87 11.96 13.75
N GLU A 105 -16.01 11.11 13.21
CA GLU A 105 -15.58 9.87 13.87
C GLU A 105 -14.45 10.12 14.87
N ASN A 106 -14.44 9.36 15.96
CA ASN A 106 -13.40 9.45 16.98
C ASN A 106 -12.27 8.44 16.72
N ILE A 107 -11.22 8.87 16.02
CA ILE A 107 -10.02 8.04 15.80
C ILE A 107 -9.15 7.87 17.05
N LYS A 108 -9.32 8.74 18.07
CA LYS A 108 -8.45 8.76 19.25
C LYS A 108 -8.47 7.44 20.01
N ASP A 109 -9.61 6.75 20.04
CA ASP A 109 -9.78 5.48 20.76
C ASP A 109 -8.92 4.35 20.18
N TYR A 110 -8.39 4.52 18.97
CA TYR A 110 -7.51 3.55 18.29
C TYR A 110 -6.03 3.88 18.41
N PHE A 111 -5.67 5.06 18.93
CA PHE A 111 -4.27 5.51 18.98
C PHE A 111 -3.41 4.61 19.87
N ASP A 112 -3.87 4.31 21.08
CA ASP A 112 -3.10 3.49 22.03
C ASP A 112 -2.89 2.08 21.47
N ILE A 113 -3.96 1.43 20.99
CA ILE A 113 -3.90 0.08 20.43
C ILE A 113 -3.00 0.03 19.18
N ALA A 114 -3.13 0.99 18.26
CA ALA A 114 -2.30 1.05 17.07
C ALA A 114 -0.82 1.31 17.42
N SER A 115 -0.55 2.17 18.40
CA SER A 115 0.80 2.45 18.89
C SER A 115 1.43 1.21 19.51
N ASP A 116 0.69 0.47 20.33
CA ASP A 116 1.16 -0.76 20.95
C ASP A 116 1.52 -1.81 19.89
N LEU A 117 0.67 -1.99 18.86
CA LEU A 117 0.92 -2.90 17.73
C LEU A 117 2.12 -2.51 16.86
N ILE A 118 2.47 -1.23 16.79
CA ILE A 118 3.65 -0.75 16.07
C ILE A 118 4.93 -0.94 16.91
N HIS A 119 4.79 -0.91 18.24
CA HIS A 119 5.93 -1.00 19.16
C HIS A 119 6.41 -2.44 19.42
N GLU A 120 5.50 -3.42 19.39
CA GLU A 120 5.76 -4.85 19.60
C GLU A 120 6.69 -5.47 18.53
#